data_AF-A0A2N7ASR0-F1
#
_entry.id   AF-A0A2N7ASR0-F1
#
_cell.length_a   1.000
_cell.length_b   1.000
_cell.length_c   1.000
_cell.angle_alpha   90.00
_cell.angle_beta   90.00
_cell.angle_gamma   90.00
#
_symmetry.space_group_name_H-M   'P 1'
#
loop_
_entity.id
_entity.type
_entity.pdbx_description
1 polymer ?
#
loop_
_entity_poly.entity_id
_entity_poly.type
_entity_poly.pdbx_seq_one_letter_code
_entity_poly.pdbx_strand_id
1 'polypeptide(L)'
;MLSITGTSYFIIVTLGAVLACGLMIYLVKLSGPNNFEEKTTLNHDLQWIILGTVGAIIIQFGIGFLDSLLFHSTSSQNTIQLLLMVKAYPYYFIYVMIAAPIMEEIIFRRVFFANLIKPTNIYIAGIISACLFAFMHQDTRFFVYVLMGLWFSFIYYKSKNIYVSAGSHILMNAFVLTMTMM
;
A
#
# COMPACT_ATOMS: atom_id res chain seq x y z
N MET A 1 -14.47 -31.73 -6.35
CA MET A 1 -14.51 -31.60 -4.88
C MET A 1 -13.55 -30.51 -4.44
N LEU A 2 -14.06 -29.28 -4.29
CA LEU A 2 -13.41 -28.16 -3.58
C LEU A 2 -14.06 -28.13 -2.19
N SER A 3 -13.82 -29.16 -1.38
CA SER A 3 -14.51 -29.32 -0.11
C SER A 3 -13.55 -29.02 1.04
N ILE A 4 -13.82 -27.91 1.73
CA ILE A 4 -13.34 -27.55 3.07
C ILE A 4 -12.00 -26.80 3.15
N THR A 5 -11.06 -26.92 2.19
CA THR A 5 -9.73 -26.26 2.32
C THR A 5 -9.63 -24.84 1.75
N GLY A 6 -10.40 -24.47 0.73
CA GLY A 6 -10.32 -23.13 0.11
C GLY A 6 -11.03 -22.03 0.92
N THR A 7 -12.34 -22.17 1.13
CA THR A 7 -13.17 -21.13 1.74
C THR A 7 -12.80 -20.82 3.18
N SER A 8 -12.52 -21.84 3.99
CA SER A 8 -12.12 -21.65 5.40
C SER A 8 -10.78 -20.92 5.52
N TYR A 9 -9.82 -21.24 4.65
CA TYR A 9 -8.53 -20.56 4.57
C TYR A 9 -8.71 -19.06 4.31
N PHE A 10 -9.46 -18.67 3.27
CA PHE A 10 -9.66 -17.25 2.95
C PHE A 10 -10.45 -16.50 4.03
N ILE A 11 -11.39 -17.15 4.72
CA ILE A 11 -12.07 -16.57 5.88
C ILE A 11 -11.07 -16.30 7.00
N ILE A 12 -10.27 -17.32 7.37
CA ILE A 12 -9.28 -17.21 8.45
C ILE A 12 -8.25 -16.12 8.14
N VAL A 13 -7.73 -16.08 6.91
CA VAL A 13 -6.76 -15.05 6.48
C VAL A 13 -7.40 -13.66 6.55
N THR A 14 -8.64 -13.51 6.09
CA THR A 14 -9.33 -12.21 6.10
C THR A 14 -9.57 -11.73 7.52
N LEU A 15 -10.12 -12.59 8.39
CA LEU A 15 -10.36 -12.26 9.80
C LEU A 15 -9.05 -11.97 10.54
N GLY A 16 -8.03 -12.80 10.32
CA GLY A 16 -6.70 -12.62 10.89
C GLY A 16 -6.07 -11.29 10.46
N ALA A 17 -6.19 -10.92 9.18
CA ALA A 17 -5.66 -9.66 8.67
C ALA A 17 -6.41 -8.43 9.21
N VAL A 18 -7.74 -8.50 9.36
CA VAL A 18 -8.53 -7.42 9.98
C VAL A 18 -8.14 -7.26 11.45
N LEU A 19 -7.99 -8.37 12.19
CA LEU A 19 -7.54 -8.35 13.58
C LEU A 19 -6.11 -7.78 13.70
N ALA A 20 -5.18 -8.23 12.85
CA ALA A 20 -3.81 -7.74 12.82
C ALA A 20 -3.76 -6.24 12.49
N CYS A 21 -4.52 -5.78 11.48
CA CYS A 21 -4.62 -4.38 11.13
C CYS A 21 -5.18 -3.55 12.30
N GLY A 22 -6.24 -4.02 12.95
CA GLY A 22 -6.81 -3.36 14.13
C GLY A 22 -5.82 -3.26 15.29
N LEU A 23 -5.08 -4.35 15.55
CA LEU A 23 -4.01 -4.39 16.55
C LEU A 23 -2.88 -3.40 16.19
N MET A 24 -2.44 -3.35 14.94
CA MET A 24 -1.40 -2.41 14.49
C MET A 24 -1.84 -0.96 14.65
N ILE A 25 -3.09 -0.62 14.29
CA ILE A 25 -3.65 0.72 14.52
C ILE A 25 -3.68 1.05 16.02
N TYR A 26 -4.07 0.08 16.86
CA TYR A 26 -4.07 0.25 18.32
C TYR A 26 -2.65 0.49 18.86
N LEU A 27 -1.66 -0.28 18.43
CA LEU A 27 -0.26 -0.12 18.80
C LEU A 27 0.33 1.22 18.33
N VAL A 28 -0.05 1.68 17.14
CA VAL A 28 0.31 3.02 16.63
C VAL A 28 -0.21 4.11 17.55
N LYS A 29 -1.46 3.99 18.03
CA LYS A 29 -2.03 4.95 18.99
C LYS A 29 -1.30 4.93 20.33
N LEU A 30 -0.93 3.75 20.83
CA LEU A 30 -0.17 3.60 22.08
C LEU A 30 1.25 4.16 21.99
N SER A 31 1.91 3.99 20.84
CA SER A 31 3.31 4.40 20.65
C SER A 31 3.50 5.91 20.61
N GLY A 32 2.42 6.68 20.40
CA GLY A 32 2.50 8.12 20.17
C GLY A 32 3.09 8.49 18.80
N PRO A 33 3.02 9.76 18.38
CA PRO A 33 3.45 10.19 17.05
C PRO A 33 4.98 10.11 16.86
N ASN A 34 5.41 9.86 15.62
CA ASN A 34 6.81 10.03 15.22
C ASN A 34 7.18 11.52 15.20
N ASN A 35 8.49 11.84 15.21
CA ASN A 35 9.02 13.21 15.39
C ASN A 35 8.44 14.29 14.45
N PHE A 36 8.03 13.92 13.23
CA PHE A 36 7.46 14.85 12.25
C PHE A 36 5.95 14.70 12.08
N GLU A 37 5.32 13.73 12.75
CA GLU A 37 3.86 13.56 12.71
C GLU A 37 3.18 14.66 13.53
N GLU A 38 2.11 15.23 12.98
CA GLU A 38 1.36 16.31 13.61
C GLU A 38 -0.14 16.05 13.51
N LYS A 39 -0.93 16.68 14.39
CA LYS A 39 -2.38 16.71 14.22
C LYS A 39 -2.73 17.61 13.05
N THR A 40 -3.38 17.05 12.04
CA THR A 40 -3.79 17.75 10.82
C THR A 40 -5.30 18.00 10.79
N THR A 41 -5.73 18.87 9.88
CA THR A 41 -7.16 19.13 9.64
C THR A 41 -7.69 18.24 8.52
N LEU A 42 -9.01 18.01 8.51
CA LEU A 42 -9.65 17.19 7.48
C LEU A 42 -9.38 17.71 6.06
N ASN A 43 -9.43 19.03 5.84
CA ASN A 43 -9.18 19.62 4.52
C ASN A 43 -7.74 19.37 4.04
N HIS A 44 -6.77 19.50 4.95
CA HIS A 44 -5.37 19.19 4.66
C HIS A 44 -5.21 17.72 4.28
N ASP A 45 -5.80 16.82 5.07
CA ASP A 45 -5.73 15.38 4.83
C ASP A 45 -6.37 15.00 3.49
N LEU A 46 -7.56 15.52 3.18
CA LEU A 46 -8.23 15.26 1.91
C LEU A 46 -7.43 15.77 0.70
N GLN A 47 -6.83 16.96 0.79
CA GLN A 47 -5.99 17.50 -0.29
C GLN A 47 -4.80 16.57 -0.58
N TRP A 48 -4.08 16.16 0.46
CA TRP A 48 -2.94 15.26 0.30
C TRP A 48 -3.36 13.84 -0.09
N ILE A 49 -4.52 13.35 0.37
CA ILE A 49 -5.07 12.06 -0.07
C ILE A 49 -5.29 12.10 -1.58
N ILE A 50 -5.93 13.15 -2.10
CA ILE A 50 -6.19 13.32 -3.54
C ILE A 50 -4.88 13.42 -4.32
N LEU A 51 -3.97 14.29 -3.90
CA LEU A 51 -2.66 14.46 -4.56
C LEU A 51 -1.86 13.15 -4.56
N GLY A 52 -1.82 12.46 -3.43
CA GLY A 52 -1.16 11.17 -3.30
C GLY A 52 -1.79 10.09 -4.17
N THR A 53 -3.12 10.06 -4.28
CA THR A 53 -3.83 9.12 -5.15
C THR A 53 -3.51 9.39 -6.62
N VAL A 54 -3.64 10.64 -7.06
CA VAL A 54 -3.40 11.02 -8.47
C VAL A 54 -1.95 10.76 -8.87
N GLY A 55 -0.98 11.14 -8.03
CA GLY A 55 0.43 10.88 -8.34
C GLY A 55 0.76 9.39 -8.38
N ALA A 56 0.18 8.58 -7.49
CA ALA A 56 0.35 7.13 -7.51
C ALA A 56 -0.25 6.53 -8.79
N ILE A 57 -1.45 6.95 -9.20
CA ILE A 57 -2.05 6.54 -10.49
C ILE A 57 -1.12 6.88 -11.66
N ILE A 58 -0.59 8.11 -11.72
CA ILE A 58 0.35 8.52 -12.78
C ILE A 58 1.59 7.61 -12.81
N ILE A 59 2.17 7.29 -11.64
CA ILE A 59 3.31 6.38 -11.54
C ILE A 59 2.94 4.98 -12.06
N GLN A 60 1.80 4.43 -11.63
CA GLN A 60 1.35 3.09 -12.00
C GLN A 60 1.20 2.94 -13.51
N PHE A 61 0.45 3.86 -14.14
CA PHE A 61 0.16 3.81 -15.56
C PHE A 61 1.36 4.25 -16.40
N GLY A 62 2.17 5.22 -15.93
CA GLY A 62 3.39 5.63 -16.61
C GLY A 62 4.40 4.49 -16.72
N ILE A 63 4.63 3.75 -15.63
CA ILE A 63 5.51 2.58 -15.64
C ILE A 63 4.86 1.43 -16.42
N GLY A 64 3.54 1.23 -16.31
CA GLY A 64 2.79 0.30 -17.16
C GLY A 64 2.99 0.55 -18.66
N PHE A 65 3.01 1.81 -19.07
CA PHE A 65 3.28 2.19 -20.45
C PHE A 65 4.73 1.94 -20.85
N LEU A 66 5.71 2.23 -19.98
CA LEU A 66 7.12 1.93 -20.26
C LEU A 66 7.38 0.42 -20.37
N ASP A 67 6.80 -0.37 -19.47
CA ASP A 67 6.93 -1.83 -19.50
C ASP A 67 6.32 -2.43 -20.77
N SER A 68 5.22 -1.84 -21.27
CA SER A 68 4.59 -2.28 -22.52
C SER A 68 5.52 -2.06 -23.72
N LEU A 69 6.25 -0.94 -23.75
CA LEU A 69 7.17 -0.59 -24.82
C LEU A 69 8.43 -1.46 -24.81
N LEU A 70 8.95 -1.77 -23.62
CA LEU A 70 10.22 -2.46 -23.45
C LEU A 70 10.08 -3.99 -23.43
N PHE A 71 9.06 -4.50 -22.74
CA PHE A 71 8.94 -5.92 -22.40
C PHE A 71 7.68 -6.57 -22.98
N HIS A 72 6.82 -5.79 -23.66
CA HIS A 72 5.55 -6.26 -24.24
C HIS A 72 4.62 -6.98 -23.25
N SER A 73 4.83 -6.77 -21.95
CA SER A 73 4.04 -7.36 -20.86
C SER A 73 3.67 -6.28 -19.85
N THR A 74 2.37 -6.06 -19.63
CA THR A 74 1.87 -4.98 -18.75
C THR A 74 1.18 -5.49 -17.50
N SER A 75 0.86 -6.79 -17.45
CA SER A 75 0.06 -7.37 -16.38
C SER A 75 0.91 -7.83 -15.21
N SER A 76 0.64 -7.31 -14.01
CA SER A 76 1.20 -7.85 -12.77
C SER A 76 0.54 -9.19 -12.46
N GLN A 77 1.36 -10.22 -12.24
CA GLN A 77 0.90 -11.54 -11.78
C GLN A 77 0.16 -11.41 -10.44
N ASN A 78 0.65 -10.54 -9.56
CA ASN A 78 0.02 -10.24 -8.27
C ASN A 78 -1.41 -9.71 -8.48
N THR A 79 -1.58 -8.68 -9.32
CA THR A 79 -2.92 -8.11 -9.59
C THR A 79 -3.88 -9.16 -10.16
N ILE A 80 -3.45 -9.98 -11.13
CA ILE A 80 -4.30 -11.03 -11.72
C ILE A 80 -4.70 -12.06 -10.65
N GLN A 81 -3.75 -12.52 -9.85
CA GLN A 81 -4.03 -13.52 -8.81
C GLN A 81 -5.00 -12.97 -7.76
N LEU A 82 -4.78 -11.75 -7.27
CA LEU A 82 -5.68 -11.09 -6.32
C LEU A 82 -7.10 -10.98 -6.88
N LEU A 83 -7.21 -10.63 -8.16
CA LEU A 83 -8.48 -10.48 -8.85
C LEU A 83 -9.28 -11.77 -8.93
N LEU A 84 -8.60 -12.88 -9.27
CA LEU A 84 -9.21 -14.21 -9.28
C LEU A 84 -9.68 -14.61 -7.88
N MET A 85 -8.89 -14.31 -6.84
CA MET A 85 -9.25 -14.62 -5.46
C MET A 85 -10.43 -13.79 -4.96
N VAL A 86 -10.47 -12.49 -5.26
CA VAL A 86 -11.60 -11.61 -4.89
C VAL A 86 -12.89 -12.04 -5.60
N LYS A 87 -12.81 -12.42 -6.88
CA LYS A 87 -13.97 -12.97 -7.61
C LYS A 87 -14.50 -14.26 -6.98
N ALA A 88 -13.61 -15.16 -6.57
CA ALA A 88 -13.98 -16.41 -5.93
C ALA A 88 -14.47 -16.22 -4.49
N TYR A 89 -13.91 -15.25 -3.76
CA TYR A 89 -14.14 -15.00 -2.35
C TYR A 89 -14.31 -13.49 -2.08
N PRO A 90 -15.50 -12.91 -2.31
CA PRO A 90 -15.71 -11.46 -2.24
C PRO A 90 -15.31 -10.81 -0.90
N TYR A 91 -15.44 -11.51 0.22
CA TYR A 91 -15.03 -11.01 1.53
C TYR A 91 -13.50 -10.79 1.64
N TYR A 92 -12.70 -11.49 0.84
CA TYR A 92 -11.25 -11.32 0.76
C TYR A 92 -10.85 -9.91 0.28
N PHE A 93 -11.77 -9.21 -0.38
CA PHE A 93 -11.63 -7.80 -0.74
C PHE A 93 -11.26 -6.91 0.47
N ILE A 94 -11.83 -7.17 1.65
CA ILE A 94 -11.57 -6.38 2.86
C ILE A 94 -10.07 -6.44 3.23
N TYR A 95 -9.49 -7.63 3.12
CA TYR A 95 -8.06 -7.79 3.35
C TYR A 95 -7.25 -7.03 2.30
N VAL A 96 -7.46 -7.35 1.02
CA VAL A 96 -6.63 -6.85 -0.08
C VAL A 96 -6.71 -5.33 -0.24
N MET A 97 -7.89 -4.75 -0.05
CA MET A 97 -8.14 -3.35 -0.38
C MET A 97 -8.02 -2.41 0.79
N ILE A 98 -8.12 -2.91 2.03
CA ILE A 98 -8.17 -2.07 3.22
C ILE A 98 -7.10 -2.49 4.21
N ALA A 99 -7.16 -3.72 4.71
CA ALA A 99 -6.25 -4.14 5.78
C ALA A 99 -4.79 -4.17 5.31
N ALA A 100 -4.51 -4.78 4.14
CA ALA A 100 -3.14 -4.89 3.63
C ALA A 100 -2.50 -3.50 3.38
N PRO A 101 -3.09 -2.56 2.63
CA PRO A 101 -2.50 -1.24 2.43
C PRO A 101 -2.25 -0.49 3.74
N ILE A 102 -3.15 -0.57 4.72
CA ILE A 102 -2.94 0.06 6.04
C ILE A 102 -1.73 -0.56 6.75
N MET A 103 -1.66 -1.89 6.79
CA MET A 103 -0.55 -2.59 7.45
C MET A 103 0.78 -2.30 6.75
N GLU A 104 0.80 -2.25 5.42
CA GLU A 104 1.97 -1.89 4.63
C GLU A 104 2.45 -0.47 4.95
N GLU A 105 1.56 0.52 4.97
CA GLU A 105 1.96 1.89 5.30
C GLU A 105 2.50 1.99 6.73
N ILE A 106 1.87 1.32 7.70
CA ILE A 106 2.38 1.27 9.08
C ILE A 106 3.78 0.63 9.14
N ILE A 107 4.00 -0.51 8.48
CA ILE A 107 5.29 -1.19 8.52
C ILE A 107 6.35 -0.39 7.76
N PHE A 108 6.13 -0.11 6.48
CA PHE A 108 7.17 0.46 5.64
C PHE A 108 7.36 1.95 5.88
N ARG A 109 6.30 2.72 6.11
CA ARG A 109 6.44 4.17 6.29
C ARG A 109 6.64 4.55 7.74
N ARG A 110 5.75 4.08 8.60
CA ARG A 110 5.79 4.49 10.00
C ARG A 110 6.90 3.81 10.81
N VAL A 111 7.12 2.51 10.61
CA VAL A 111 8.18 1.77 11.32
C VAL A 111 9.52 1.92 10.62
N PHE A 112 9.64 1.56 9.34
CA PHE A 112 10.95 1.63 8.66
C PHE A 112 11.36 3.06 8.31
N PHE A 113 10.62 3.74 7.43
CA PHE A 113 11.03 5.05 6.91
C PHE A 113 11.22 6.08 8.03
N ALA A 114 10.20 6.31 8.88
CA ALA A 114 10.29 7.37 9.90
C ALA A 114 11.44 7.15 10.89
N ASN A 115 11.69 5.91 11.33
CA ASN A 115 12.78 5.62 12.26
C ASN A 115 14.15 5.64 11.60
N LEU A 116 14.25 5.39 10.29
CA LEU A 116 15.51 5.47 9.54
C LEU A 116 15.92 6.92 9.21
N ILE A 117 15.02 7.89 9.25
CA ILE A 117 15.35 9.30 8.98
C ILE A 117 16.44 9.81 9.93
N LYS A 118 16.32 9.51 11.23
CA LYS A 118 17.25 10.00 12.27
C LYS A 118 18.70 9.49 12.11
N PRO A 119 18.95 8.18 11.94
CA PRO A 119 20.31 7.67 11.74
C PRO A 119 20.85 7.85 10.32
N THR A 120 20.03 8.26 9.35
CA THR A 120 20.45 8.45 7.95
C THR A 120 20.12 9.86 7.44
N ASN A 121 19.11 9.99 6.59
CA ASN A 121 18.42 11.21 6.20
C ASN A 121 17.12 10.80 5.46
N ILE A 122 16.30 11.77 5.09
CA ILE A 122 15.03 11.51 4.39
C ILE A 122 15.18 10.71 3.10
N TYR A 123 16.21 10.97 2.30
CA TYR A 123 16.39 10.33 0.99
C TYR A 123 16.80 8.87 1.16
N ILE A 124 17.81 8.61 2.00
CA ILE A 124 18.31 7.25 2.26
C ILE A 124 17.22 6.42 2.95
N ALA A 125 16.53 6.97 3.96
CA ALA A 125 15.42 6.29 4.61
C ALA A 125 14.30 5.93 3.62
N GLY A 126 13.97 6.85 2.70
CA GLY A 126 12.98 6.63 1.65
C GLY A 126 13.37 5.49 0.72
N ILE A 127 14.61 5.49 0.21
CA ILE A 127 15.13 4.45 -0.69
C ILE A 127 15.11 3.09 0.00
N ILE A 128 15.63 2.98 1.22
CA ILE A 128 15.66 1.71 1.96
C ILE A 128 14.25 1.18 2.18
N SER A 129 13.34 2.02 2.68
CA SER A 129 11.93 1.64 2.91
C SER A 129 11.23 1.22 1.61
N ALA A 130 11.47 1.93 0.51
CA ALA A 130 10.90 1.63 -0.80
C ALA A 130 11.41 0.31 -1.38
N CYS A 131 12.72 0.02 -1.24
CA CYS A 131 13.29 -1.26 -1.67
C CYS A 131 12.75 -2.43 -0.84
N LEU A 132 12.59 -2.27 0.47
CA LEU A 132 11.97 -3.29 1.33
C LEU A 132 10.50 -3.54 0.95
N PHE A 133 9.75 -2.47 0.70
CA PHE A 133 8.38 -2.55 0.21
C PHE A 133 8.30 -3.31 -1.12
N ALA A 134 9.14 -2.96 -2.09
CA ALA A 134 9.18 -3.61 -3.39
C ALA A 134 9.59 -5.10 -3.32
N PHE A 135 10.54 -5.43 -2.45
CA PHE A 135 10.96 -6.81 -2.24
C PHE A 135 9.81 -7.67 -1.70
N MET A 136 9.01 -7.13 -0.77
CA MET A 136 7.89 -7.86 -0.17
C MET A 136 6.71 -8.09 -1.12
N HIS A 137 6.65 -7.37 -2.25
CA HIS A 137 5.63 -7.60 -3.26
C HIS A 137 5.86 -8.85 -4.11
N GLN A 138 7.07 -9.41 -4.09
CA GLN A 138 7.44 -10.65 -4.78
C GLN A 138 7.02 -10.68 -6.27
N ASP A 139 7.00 -9.52 -6.91
CA ASP A 139 6.62 -9.35 -8.30
C ASP A 139 7.85 -9.00 -9.13
N THR A 140 7.87 -9.49 -10.37
CA THR A 140 8.84 -9.13 -11.41
C THR A 140 8.95 -7.63 -11.66
N ARG A 141 7.88 -6.85 -11.42
CA ARG A 141 7.83 -5.40 -11.62
C ARG A 141 8.44 -4.61 -10.46
N PHE A 142 9.59 -5.04 -9.93
CA PHE A 142 10.24 -4.45 -8.75
C PHE A 142 10.30 -2.90 -8.78
N PHE A 143 10.64 -2.32 -9.92
CA PHE A 143 10.77 -0.86 -10.07
C PHE A 143 9.46 -0.09 -9.89
N VAL A 144 8.29 -0.66 -10.25
CA VAL A 144 6.99 -0.01 -9.99
C VAL A 144 6.77 0.14 -8.49
N TYR A 145 7.09 -0.90 -7.73
CA TYR A 145 6.92 -0.90 -6.29
C TYR A 145 7.94 -0.02 -5.58
N VAL A 146 9.18 0.09 -6.09
CA VAL A 146 10.15 1.06 -5.54
C VAL A 146 9.65 2.49 -5.72
N LEU A 147 9.20 2.85 -6.92
CA LEU A 147 8.72 4.20 -7.19
C LEU A 147 7.44 4.53 -6.41
N MET A 148 6.52 3.56 -6.29
CA MET A 148 5.36 3.68 -5.39
C MET A 148 5.78 3.84 -3.93
N GLY A 149 6.77 3.07 -3.49
CA GLY A 149 7.23 3.14 -2.11
C GLY A 149 7.88 4.48 -1.76
N LEU A 150 8.63 5.06 -2.71
CA LEU A 150 9.16 6.42 -2.59
C LEU A 150 8.03 7.45 -2.57
N TRP A 151 7.02 7.30 -3.43
CA TRP A 151 5.88 8.19 -3.50
C TRP A 151 5.07 8.22 -2.19
N PHE A 152 4.72 7.06 -1.63
CA PHE A 152 4.01 7.01 -0.36
C PHE A 152 4.87 7.49 0.82
N SER A 153 6.19 7.27 0.79
CA SER A 153 7.10 7.89 1.77
C SER A 153 7.07 9.42 1.70
N PHE A 154 7.04 9.97 0.49
CA PHE A 154 6.89 11.42 0.27
C PHE A 154 5.54 11.94 0.78
N ILE A 155 4.43 11.28 0.44
CA ILE A 155 3.09 11.67 0.89
C ILE A 155 3.00 11.64 2.41
N TYR A 156 3.49 10.58 3.06
CA TYR A 156 3.53 10.50 4.51
C TYR A 156 4.37 11.62 5.13
N TYR A 157 5.58 11.87 4.62
CA TYR A 157 6.45 12.91 5.16
C TYR A 157 5.86 14.32 5.02
N LYS A 158 5.24 14.62 3.88
CA LYS A 158 4.67 15.95 3.61
C LYS A 158 3.33 16.18 4.30
N SER A 159 2.48 15.16 4.34
CA SER A 159 1.18 15.24 5.01
C SER A 159 1.29 15.16 6.53
N LYS A 160 2.43 14.68 7.07
CA LYS A 160 2.67 14.49 8.51
C LYS A 160 1.65 13.54 9.18
N ASN A 161 0.95 12.73 8.39
CA ASN A 161 -0.10 11.85 8.87
C ASN A 161 -0.06 10.52 8.11
N ILE A 162 0.17 9.42 8.82
CA ILE A 162 0.26 8.09 8.20
C ILE A 162 -1.06 7.65 7.53
N TYR A 163 -2.19 8.08 8.08
CA TYR A 163 -3.51 7.73 7.54
C TYR A 163 -3.79 8.42 6.20
N VAL A 164 -3.12 9.54 5.91
CA VAL A 164 -3.18 10.19 4.60
C VAL A 164 -2.49 9.33 3.54
N SER A 165 -1.30 8.80 3.84
CA SER A 165 -0.60 7.87 2.94
C SER A 165 -1.42 6.58 2.71
N ALA A 166 -1.96 5.99 3.80
CA ALA A 166 -2.83 4.83 3.71
C ALA A 166 -4.10 5.11 2.89
N GLY A 167 -4.74 6.28 3.09
CA GLY A 167 -5.89 6.70 2.30
C GLY A 167 -5.57 6.82 0.81
N SER A 168 -4.45 7.46 0.45
CA SER A 168 -3.99 7.54 -0.94
C SER A 168 -3.74 6.17 -1.56
N HIS A 169 -3.12 5.27 -0.81
CA HIS A 169 -2.81 3.92 -1.28
C HIS A 169 -4.10 3.11 -1.52
N ILE A 170 -5.04 3.11 -0.57
CA ILE A 170 -6.34 2.44 -0.70
C ILE A 170 -7.09 2.96 -1.92
N LEU A 171 -7.17 4.29 -2.09
CA LEU A 171 -7.91 4.90 -3.22
C LEU A 171 -7.26 4.58 -4.56
N MET A 172 -5.92 4.59 -4.64
CA MET A 172 -5.20 4.20 -5.85
C MET A 172 -5.49 2.74 -6.20
N ASN A 173 -5.40 1.83 -5.22
CA ASN A 173 -5.70 0.41 -5.45
C ASN A 173 -7.15 0.22 -5.89
N ALA A 174 -8.11 0.92 -5.27
CA ALA A 174 -9.53 0.84 -5.64
C ALA A 174 -9.76 1.29 -7.08
N PHE A 175 -9.10 2.36 -7.51
CA PHE A 175 -9.14 2.83 -8.89
C PHE A 175 -8.58 1.80 -9.87
N VAL A 176 -7.36 1.30 -9.61
CA VAL A 176 -6.69 0.32 -10.49
C VAL A 176 -7.49 -0.97 -10.59
N LEU A 177 -8.02 -1.47 -9.47
CA LEU A 177 -8.85 -2.67 -9.45
C LEU A 177 -10.11 -2.48 -10.29
N THR A 178 -10.80 -1.35 -10.14
CA THR A 178 -12.02 -1.04 -10.92
C THR A 178 -11.71 -1.00 -12.41
N MET A 179 -10.63 -0.32 -12.80
CA MET A 179 -10.19 -0.25 -14.21
C MET A 179 -9.80 -1.62 -14.77
N THR A 180 -9.27 -2.51 -13.93
CA THR A 180 -8.91 -3.88 -14.35
C THR A 180 -10.13 -4.81 -14.44
N MET A 181 -11.25 -4.43 -13.82
CA MET A 181 -12.50 -5.20 -13.83
C MET A 181 -13.46 -4.86 -14.96
N MET A 182 -13.27 -3.70 -15.59
CA MET A 182 -14.00 -3.26 -16.77
C MET A 182 -13.42 -3.88 -18.03
#